data_AF-U4URR0-F1
#
_entry.id   AF-U4URR0-F1
#
_cell.length_a   1.000
_cell.length_b   1.000
_cell.length_c   1.000
_cell.angle_alpha   90.00
_cell.angle_beta   90.00
_cell.angle_gamma   90.00
#
_symmetry.space_group_name_H-M   'P 1'
#
loop_
_entity.id
_entity.type
_entity.pdbx_description
1 polymer ?
#
loop_
_entity_poly.entity_id
_entity_poly.type
_entity_poly.pdbx_seq_one_letter_code
_entity_poly.pdbx_strand_id
1 'polypeptide(L)'
;MRQTQARAVAGVTSVVLKKKQMAKAAKESAVGKPDGAQPPMTWKEKYRFLRENITVEPMLACYIIPSVFASLATQNLNLEKACRVNLGYSPEVCDALSERRTANYTVEEQEVQQLVASMGVWKTILQSALPAFLIMFVGSWSDRWGKRKPCMLLPIVGELLTSIGLMFCTYFYYELPMEVAGFIEGLFPAMTGGWFTMFMGVFSYIADVTTVDTRTLRIGIVNVFCSLGIPVGLALSGVLYKKIGFYGVFSISSVMYVMALYYGYTKIQEPKKVDVPVLQEGPCAFLRDFFDVRHLFNTFRVAFKSGPNNRKMKVMLLMLVVMVVIGPMHGEMNVAYLFTRYRFNWDEVDFSIFSTYSMLTNLIGTSVSVGVFSHLLKIDDAIIGIYSSMSKILSSFVYGFAMTSLVFYLGAIVEILNGTSFIAMRSIASKLVSSDELGKLNSLFGACEALMPLLYGPMYSATYASTINSMPGAFFILGGVLTVPAVVIFGWFYVQHKRDAKALNGYPDKERTSGQKDNSLAETAVFTITPKQVQLGSPVLNGFRTLEKNNVAFGGVCNQAFISESDEVKKF
;
A
#
# COMPACT_ATOMS: atom_id res chain seq x y z
N MET A 1 93.73 -3.76 -8.20
CA MET A 1 93.18 -2.45 -8.65
C MET A 1 92.02 -2.59 -9.66
N ARG A 2 91.05 -3.50 -9.44
CA ARG A 2 89.85 -3.65 -10.31
C ARG A 2 88.62 -4.19 -9.54
N GLN A 3 88.24 -3.55 -8.43
CA GLN A 3 86.96 -3.85 -7.74
C GLN A 3 86.20 -2.61 -7.25
N THR A 4 86.76 -1.41 -7.43
CA THR A 4 86.16 -0.16 -6.92
C THR A 4 85.45 0.68 -7.99
N GLN A 5 85.54 0.33 -9.28
CA GLN A 5 84.81 1.04 -10.36
C GLN A 5 83.52 0.33 -10.83
N ALA A 6 83.24 -0.90 -10.39
CA ALA A 6 82.01 -1.63 -10.74
C ALA A 6 80.79 -1.24 -9.88
N ARG A 7 80.99 -0.59 -8.72
CA ARG A 7 79.90 -0.22 -7.80
C ARG A 7 79.25 1.15 -8.09
N ALA A 8 79.90 2.04 -8.85
CA ALA A 8 79.35 3.35 -9.18
C ALA A 8 78.34 3.32 -10.36
N VAL A 9 78.47 2.37 -11.29
CA VAL A 9 77.58 2.26 -12.46
C VAL A 9 76.28 1.48 -12.14
N ALA A 10 76.28 0.60 -11.13
CA ALA A 10 75.07 -0.09 -10.67
C ALA A 10 74.13 0.80 -9.82
N GLY A 11 74.69 1.80 -9.14
CA GLY A 11 73.92 2.75 -8.31
C GLY A 11 73.10 3.76 -9.13
N VAL A 12 73.64 4.27 -10.24
CA VAL A 12 72.94 5.27 -11.07
C VAL A 12 71.84 4.63 -11.93
N THR A 13 72.05 3.39 -12.40
CA THR A 13 71.07 2.68 -13.24
C THR A 13 69.81 2.25 -12.46
N SER A 14 69.95 1.90 -11.17
CA SER A 14 68.82 1.53 -10.30
C SER A 14 67.96 2.72 -9.87
N VAL A 15 68.54 3.92 -9.74
CA VAL A 15 67.81 5.15 -9.40
C VAL A 15 67.02 5.70 -10.60
N VAL A 16 67.55 5.56 -11.83
CA VAL A 16 66.84 5.99 -13.06
C VAL A 16 65.68 5.04 -13.39
N LEU A 17 65.82 3.73 -13.15
CA LEU A 17 64.72 2.75 -13.30
C LEU A 17 63.61 2.96 -12.26
N LYS A 18 63.95 3.25 -10.99
CA LYS A 18 62.94 3.60 -9.97
C LYS A 18 62.22 4.91 -10.28
N LYS A 19 62.91 5.95 -10.81
CA LYS A 19 62.25 7.20 -11.23
C LYS A 19 61.36 7.01 -12.46
N LYS A 20 61.73 6.18 -13.44
CA LYS A 20 60.86 5.85 -14.59
C LYS A 20 59.64 5.01 -14.19
N GLN A 21 59.78 4.07 -13.25
CA GLN A 21 58.66 3.30 -12.72
C GLN A 21 57.73 4.13 -11.83
N MET A 22 58.27 5.04 -11.01
CA MET A 22 57.46 5.99 -10.24
C MET A 22 56.79 7.05 -11.13
N ALA A 23 57.44 7.50 -12.21
CA ALA A 23 56.81 8.40 -13.19
C ALA A 23 55.72 7.70 -14.03
N LYS A 24 55.88 6.39 -14.33
CA LYS A 24 54.83 5.60 -14.99
C LYS A 24 53.65 5.30 -14.05
N ALA A 25 53.93 5.00 -12.78
CA ALA A 25 52.90 4.85 -11.74
C ALA A 25 52.19 6.17 -11.41
N ALA A 26 52.90 7.31 -11.47
CA ALA A 26 52.30 8.64 -11.31
C ALA A 26 51.48 9.07 -12.55
N LYS A 27 51.86 8.64 -13.77
CA LYS A 27 51.07 8.90 -14.99
C LYS A 27 49.84 7.99 -15.12
N GLU A 28 49.89 6.78 -14.57
CA GLU A 28 48.71 5.91 -14.44
C GLU A 28 47.79 6.33 -13.27
N SER A 29 48.30 7.13 -12.32
CA SER A 29 47.51 7.72 -11.22
C SER A 29 46.98 9.14 -11.52
N ALA A 30 47.25 9.70 -12.72
CA ALA A 30 46.85 11.05 -13.11
C ALA A 30 45.83 11.10 -14.27
N VAL A 31 45.10 10.01 -14.49
CA VAL A 31 43.83 10.04 -15.23
C VAL A 31 42.73 9.75 -14.22
N GLY A 32 42.34 10.80 -13.49
CA GLY A 32 41.20 10.79 -12.59
C GLY A 32 39.94 10.43 -13.37
N LYS A 33 39.47 9.19 -13.22
CA LYS A 33 38.05 8.88 -13.38
C LYS A 33 37.29 9.65 -12.29
N PRO A 34 36.15 10.28 -12.60
CA PRO A 34 35.34 10.91 -11.57
C PRO A 34 34.88 9.85 -10.58
N ASP A 35 35.14 10.10 -9.30
CA ASP A 35 34.66 9.33 -8.17
C ASP A 35 33.14 9.20 -8.20
N GLY A 36 32.63 7.96 -8.12
CA GLY A 36 31.21 7.69 -7.86
C GLY A 36 30.46 6.79 -8.85
N ALA A 37 31.11 6.18 -9.85
CA ALA A 37 30.47 5.17 -10.68
C ALA A 37 30.93 3.77 -10.28
N GLN A 38 30.10 3.06 -9.50
CA GLN A 38 30.25 1.62 -9.36
C GLN A 38 30.23 0.94 -10.73
N PRO A 39 31.03 -0.12 -10.96
CA PRO A 39 30.88 -0.91 -12.17
C PRO A 39 29.44 -1.41 -12.27
N PRO A 40 28.80 -1.37 -13.45
CA PRO A 40 27.42 -1.83 -13.60
C PRO A 40 27.34 -3.28 -13.12
N MET A 41 26.55 -3.53 -12.06
CA MET A 41 26.40 -4.87 -11.49
C MET A 41 26.11 -5.89 -12.59
N THR A 42 26.81 -7.01 -12.57
CA THR A 42 26.64 -8.09 -13.54
C THR A 42 25.21 -8.65 -13.42
N TRP A 43 24.58 -9.13 -14.50
CA TRP A 43 23.21 -9.67 -14.44
C TRP A 43 23.01 -10.76 -13.37
N LYS A 44 24.04 -11.59 -13.11
CA LYS A 44 24.04 -12.58 -12.02
C LYS A 44 24.09 -11.96 -10.62
N GLU A 45 24.80 -10.85 -10.46
CA GLU A 45 24.89 -10.09 -9.20
C GLU A 45 23.60 -9.29 -8.97
N LYS A 46 23.03 -8.69 -10.02
CA LYS A 46 21.70 -8.06 -9.99
C LYS A 46 20.62 -9.07 -9.61
N TYR A 47 20.63 -10.26 -10.19
CA TYR A 47 19.67 -11.32 -9.85
C TYR A 47 19.86 -11.84 -8.42
N ARG A 48 21.11 -12.02 -7.96
CA ARG A 48 21.40 -12.43 -6.58
C ARG A 48 20.95 -11.35 -5.58
N PHE A 49 21.25 -10.10 -5.86
CA PHE A 49 20.80 -8.94 -5.07
C PHE A 49 19.28 -8.81 -5.05
N LEU A 50 18.60 -9.04 -6.19
CA LEU A 50 17.13 -9.11 -6.22
C LEU A 50 16.62 -10.24 -5.33
N ARG A 51 17.18 -11.45 -5.47
CA ARG A 51 16.76 -12.64 -4.73
C ARG A 51 16.98 -12.53 -3.22
N GLU A 52 18.02 -11.85 -2.78
CA GLU A 52 18.31 -11.59 -1.37
C GLU A 52 17.41 -10.48 -0.78
N ASN A 53 16.92 -9.56 -1.61
CA ASN A 53 15.99 -8.49 -1.20
C ASN A 53 14.50 -8.87 -1.30
N ILE A 54 14.16 -9.93 -2.03
CA ILE A 54 12.80 -10.49 -2.08
C ILE A 54 12.50 -11.19 -0.75
N THR A 55 11.51 -10.70 -0.03
CA THR A 55 11.11 -11.16 1.30
C THR A 55 9.62 -11.46 1.40
N VAL A 56 8.76 -10.47 1.21
CA VAL A 56 7.30 -10.58 1.38
C VAL A 56 6.54 -10.54 0.06
N GLU A 57 7.20 -10.13 -1.02
CA GLU A 57 6.64 -9.93 -2.36
C GLU A 57 6.03 -11.21 -2.95
N PRO A 58 6.65 -12.40 -2.89
CA PRO A 58 6.09 -13.61 -3.49
C PRO A 58 4.83 -14.09 -2.75
N MET A 59 4.82 -13.95 -1.42
CA MET A 59 3.64 -14.25 -0.61
C MET A 59 2.47 -13.32 -0.99
N LEU A 60 2.74 -12.02 -1.14
CA LEU A 60 1.74 -11.04 -1.56
C LEU A 60 1.20 -11.31 -2.94
N ALA A 61 2.06 -11.65 -3.91
CA ALA A 61 1.64 -12.01 -5.25
C ALA A 61 0.71 -13.25 -5.23
N CYS A 62 1.09 -14.28 -4.48
CA CYS A 62 0.26 -15.48 -4.30
C CYS A 62 -1.00 -15.28 -3.44
N TYR A 63 -1.19 -14.11 -2.82
CA TYR A 63 -2.41 -13.72 -2.12
C TYR A 63 -3.32 -12.86 -3.02
N ILE A 64 -2.77 -11.80 -3.62
CA ILE A 64 -3.52 -10.81 -4.39
C ILE A 64 -4.03 -11.41 -5.70
N ILE A 65 -3.17 -12.08 -6.48
CA ILE A 65 -3.55 -12.62 -7.81
C ILE A 65 -4.79 -13.53 -7.71
N PRO A 66 -4.83 -14.56 -6.85
CA PRO A 66 -6.00 -15.42 -6.71
C PRO A 66 -7.23 -14.72 -6.16
N SER A 67 -7.08 -13.80 -5.20
CA SER A 67 -8.25 -13.08 -4.66
C SER A 67 -8.92 -12.21 -5.74
N VAL A 68 -8.12 -11.60 -6.61
CA VAL A 68 -8.61 -10.76 -7.71
C VAL A 68 -9.22 -11.63 -8.81
N PHE A 69 -8.54 -12.69 -9.25
CA PHE A 69 -9.11 -13.47 -10.36
C PHE A 69 -10.34 -14.28 -9.97
N ALA A 70 -10.44 -14.72 -8.70
CA ALA A 70 -11.61 -15.41 -8.18
C ALA A 70 -12.83 -14.50 -8.01
N SER A 71 -12.63 -13.17 -7.94
CA SER A 71 -13.71 -12.21 -7.73
C SER A 71 -14.78 -12.25 -8.82
N LEU A 72 -14.39 -12.30 -10.11
CA LEU A 72 -15.35 -12.40 -11.22
C LEU A 72 -16.10 -13.73 -11.21
N ALA A 73 -15.41 -14.85 -10.94
CA ALA A 73 -16.06 -16.15 -10.84
C ALA A 73 -17.09 -16.16 -9.69
N THR A 74 -16.78 -15.51 -8.57
CA THR A 74 -17.69 -15.40 -7.43
C THR A 74 -18.90 -14.51 -7.75
N GLN A 75 -18.69 -13.38 -8.43
CA GLN A 75 -19.79 -12.52 -8.91
C GLN A 75 -20.73 -13.28 -9.86
N ASN A 76 -20.18 -14.05 -10.80
CA ASN A 76 -21.00 -14.86 -11.72
C ASN A 76 -21.72 -16.01 -11.00
N LEU A 77 -21.07 -16.66 -10.03
CA LEU A 77 -21.71 -17.71 -9.23
C LEU A 77 -22.95 -17.15 -8.50
N ASN A 78 -22.83 -15.95 -7.93
CA ASN A 78 -23.94 -15.28 -7.26
C ASN A 78 -25.07 -14.92 -8.25
N LEU A 79 -24.75 -14.47 -9.47
CA LEU A 79 -25.73 -14.21 -10.52
C LEU A 79 -26.47 -15.48 -10.96
N GLU A 80 -25.75 -16.58 -11.20
CA GLU A 80 -26.39 -17.82 -11.64
C GLU A 80 -27.25 -18.46 -10.54
N LYS A 81 -26.78 -18.43 -9.28
CA LYS A 81 -27.58 -18.90 -8.13
C LYS A 81 -28.81 -18.05 -7.89
N ALA A 82 -28.69 -16.73 -8.05
CA ALA A 82 -29.85 -15.83 -7.96
C ALA A 82 -30.92 -16.19 -9.02
N CYS A 83 -30.51 -16.49 -10.25
CA CYS A 83 -31.42 -16.88 -11.33
C CYS A 83 -32.07 -18.25 -11.09
N ARG A 84 -31.26 -19.28 -10.82
CA ARG A 84 -31.74 -20.68 -10.79
C ARG A 84 -32.34 -21.10 -9.46
N VAL A 85 -31.79 -20.65 -8.34
CA VAL A 85 -32.15 -21.15 -7.01
C VAL A 85 -33.13 -20.19 -6.32
N ASN A 86 -32.84 -18.89 -6.33
CA ASN A 86 -33.65 -17.93 -5.59
C ASN A 86 -34.92 -17.53 -6.37
N LEU A 87 -34.80 -17.22 -7.66
CA LEU A 87 -35.95 -16.83 -8.51
C LEU A 87 -36.60 -18.03 -9.21
N GLY A 88 -35.91 -19.17 -9.30
CA GLY A 88 -36.48 -20.40 -9.84
C GLY A 88 -36.81 -20.34 -11.34
N TYR A 89 -36.09 -19.50 -12.11
CA TYR A 89 -36.28 -19.40 -13.55
C TYR A 89 -35.87 -20.69 -14.27
N SER A 90 -36.44 -20.93 -15.46
CA SER A 90 -36.11 -22.13 -16.24
C SER A 90 -34.63 -22.12 -16.63
N PRO A 91 -33.99 -23.31 -16.77
CA PRO A 91 -32.57 -23.40 -17.10
C PRO A 91 -32.24 -22.69 -18.42
N GLU A 92 -33.16 -22.71 -19.39
CA GLU A 92 -33.03 -22.02 -20.68
C GLU A 92 -32.88 -20.50 -20.53
N VAL A 93 -33.62 -19.88 -19.61
CA VAL A 93 -33.54 -18.45 -19.32
C VAL A 93 -32.21 -18.13 -18.65
N CYS A 94 -31.83 -18.91 -17.63
CA CYS A 94 -30.57 -18.68 -16.92
C CYS A 94 -29.33 -18.97 -17.77
N ASP A 95 -29.37 -19.97 -18.66
CA ASP A 95 -28.33 -20.25 -19.65
C ASP A 95 -28.24 -19.11 -20.67
N ALA A 96 -29.38 -18.60 -21.16
CA ALA A 96 -29.39 -17.45 -22.05
C ALA A 96 -28.83 -16.18 -21.38
N LEU A 97 -29.11 -15.98 -20.10
CA LEU A 97 -28.54 -14.88 -19.30
C LEU A 97 -27.03 -15.05 -19.09
N SER A 98 -26.54 -16.26 -18.86
CA SER A 98 -25.10 -16.56 -18.71
C SER A 98 -24.36 -16.37 -20.05
N GLU A 99 -24.95 -16.83 -21.17
CA GLU A 99 -24.43 -16.69 -22.53
C GLU A 99 -24.67 -15.31 -23.19
N ARG A 100 -25.27 -14.36 -22.46
CA ARG A 100 -25.55 -12.98 -22.91
C ARG A 100 -26.49 -12.86 -24.10
N ARG A 101 -27.42 -13.80 -24.24
CA ARG A 101 -28.54 -13.74 -25.19
C ARG A 101 -29.75 -13.06 -24.54
N THR A 102 -29.60 -11.78 -24.19
CA THR A 102 -30.53 -11.03 -23.32
C THR A 102 -31.67 -10.34 -24.07
N ALA A 103 -31.69 -10.36 -25.40
CA ALA A 103 -32.64 -9.62 -26.23
C ALA A 103 -34.13 -9.90 -25.92
N ASN A 104 -34.45 -11.09 -25.40
CA ASN A 104 -35.81 -11.47 -25.03
C ASN A 104 -36.05 -11.55 -23.50
N TYR A 105 -35.01 -11.39 -22.67
CA TYR A 105 -35.04 -11.66 -21.22
C TYR A 105 -34.60 -10.45 -20.36
N THR A 106 -34.94 -9.24 -20.82
CA THR A 106 -34.48 -8.00 -20.19
C THR A 106 -35.06 -7.78 -18.78
N VAL A 107 -36.27 -8.30 -18.52
CA VAL A 107 -36.94 -8.18 -17.21
C VAL A 107 -36.28 -9.11 -16.20
N GLU A 108 -36.06 -10.36 -16.60
CA GLU A 108 -35.43 -11.40 -15.81
C GLU A 108 -33.98 -11.02 -15.46
N GLU A 109 -33.24 -10.43 -16.40
CA GLU A 109 -31.89 -9.91 -16.13
C GLU A 109 -31.92 -8.83 -15.05
N GLN A 110 -32.88 -7.90 -15.13
CA GLN A 110 -33.00 -6.80 -14.18
C GLN A 110 -33.30 -7.32 -12.77
N GLU A 111 -34.22 -8.27 -12.63
CA GLU A 111 -34.58 -8.83 -11.32
C GLU A 111 -33.41 -9.60 -10.68
N VAL A 112 -32.69 -10.40 -11.47
CA VAL A 112 -31.48 -11.11 -11.01
C VAL A 112 -30.42 -10.11 -10.53
N GLN A 113 -30.18 -9.04 -11.28
CA GLN A 113 -29.22 -8.01 -10.91
C GLN A 113 -29.64 -7.24 -9.64
N GLN A 114 -30.93 -6.92 -9.49
CA GLN A 114 -31.45 -6.26 -8.30
C GLN A 114 -31.28 -7.14 -7.06
N LEU A 115 -31.55 -8.44 -7.17
CA LEU A 115 -31.38 -9.39 -6.08
C LEU A 115 -29.90 -9.50 -5.65
N VAL A 116 -28.98 -9.64 -6.61
CA VAL A 116 -27.53 -9.69 -6.31
C VAL A 116 -27.02 -8.36 -5.74
N ALA A 117 -27.50 -7.22 -6.25
CA ALA A 117 -27.15 -5.91 -5.71
C ALA A 117 -27.61 -5.76 -4.25
N SER A 118 -28.82 -6.25 -3.91
CA SER A 118 -29.34 -6.26 -2.54
C SER A 118 -28.49 -7.13 -1.61
N MET A 119 -28.00 -8.27 -2.11
CA MET A 119 -27.09 -9.13 -1.36
C MET A 119 -25.74 -8.45 -1.11
N GLY A 120 -25.21 -7.77 -2.13
CA GLY A 120 -23.97 -7.01 -2.04
C GLY A 120 -23.97 -6.00 -0.89
N VAL A 121 -25.12 -5.40 -0.54
CA VAL A 121 -25.27 -4.46 0.58
C VAL A 121 -24.92 -5.12 1.91
N TRP A 122 -25.62 -6.18 2.32
CA TRP A 122 -25.41 -6.81 3.62
C TRP A 122 -24.07 -7.57 3.67
N LYS A 123 -23.63 -8.15 2.54
CA LYS A 123 -22.31 -8.77 2.43
C LYS A 123 -21.20 -7.75 2.68
N THR A 124 -21.29 -6.55 2.10
CA THR A 124 -20.30 -5.49 2.29
C THR A 124 -20.25 -5.02 3.75
N ILE A 125 -21.41 -4.95 4.42
CA ILE A 125 -21.50 -4.66 5.86
C ILE A 125 -20.72 -5.72 6.65
N LEU A 126 -20.98 -7.00 6.38
CA LEU A 126 -20.28 -8.11 7.04
C LEU A 126 -18.76 -8.05 6.80
N GLN A 127 -18.36 -7.85 5.54
CA GLN A 127 -16.96 -7.85 5.10
C GLN A 127 -16.17 -6.61 5.57
N SER A 128 -16.83 -5.51 5.91
CA SER A 128 -16.13 -4.24 6.25
C SER A 128 -16.28 -3.84 7.72
N ALA A 129 -17.45 -4.04 8.34
CA ALA A 129 -17.69 -3.62 9.72
C ALA A 129 -16.83 -4.42 10.71
N LEU A 130 -16.77 -5.74 10.54
CA LEU A 130 -15.98 -6.62 11.41
C LEU A 130 -14.48 -6.36 11.27
N PRO A 131 -13.86 -6.31 10.06
CA PRO A 131 -12.46 -5.93 9.91
C PRO A 131 -12.12 -4.54 10.39
N ALA A 132 -12.97 -3.54 10.17
CA ALA A 132 -12.70 -2.18 10.64
C ALA A 132 -12.60 -2.13 12.17
N PHE A 133 -13.40 -2.93 12.87
CA PHE A 133 -13.27 -3.09 14.32
C PHE A 133 -12.03 -3.91 14.68
N LEU A 134 -11.82 -5.07 14.07
CA LEU A 134 -10.71 -5.97 14.38
C LEU A 134 -9.33 -5.38 14.07
N ILE A 135 -9.16 -4.64 12.97
CA ILE A 135 -7.87 -4.08 12.53
C ILE A 135 -7.30 -3.11 13.55
N MET A 136 -8.17 -2.39 14.26
CA MET A 136 -7.77 -1.50 15.33
C MET A 136 -7.10 -2.27 16.49
N PHE A 137 -7.65 -3.43 16.86
CA PHE A 137 -7.07 -4.30 17.87
C PHE A 137 -5.84 -5.05 17.34
N VAL A 138 -5.93 -5.67 16.16
CA VAL A 138 -4.82 -6.40 15.53
C VAL A 138 -3.62 -5.49 15.31
N GLY A 139 -3.82 -4.25 14.86
CA GLY A 139 -2.74 -3.28 14.68
C GLY A 139 -2.06 -2.92 16.00
N SER A 140 -2.84 -2.55 17.02
CA SER A 140 -2.30 -2.24 18.35
C SER A 140 -1.61 -3.43 19.01
N TRP A 141 -2.11 -4.64 18.79
CA TRP A 141 -1.52 -5.88 19.27
C TRP A 141 -0.22 -6.21 18.52
N SER A 142 -0.23 -6.14 17.19
CA SER A 142 0.93 -6.39 16.34
C SER A 142 2.09 -5.45 16.68
N ASP A 143 1.80 -4.18 16.95
CA ASP A 143 2.81 -3.19 17.31
C ASP A 143 3.44 -3.46 18.69
N ARG A 144 2.63 -3.85 19.68
CA ARG A 144 3.09 -4.12 21.05
C ARG A 144 3.89 -5.42 21.13
N TRP A 145 3.34 -6.49 20.58
CA TRP A 145 3.93 -7.83 20.67
C TRP A 145 5.08 -8.05 19.70
N GLY A 146 5.24 -7.18 18.69
CA GLY A 146 6.25 -7.34 17.63
C GLY A 146 6.00 -8.53 16.71
N LYS A 147 4.89 -9.24 16.88
CA LYS A 147 4.54 -10.43 16.09
C LYS A 147 3.80 -10.02 14.82
N ARG A 148 4.55 -9.94 13.72
CA ARG A 148 4.02 -9.57 12.39
C ARG A 148 3.52 -10.77 11.58
N LYS A 149 4.13 -11.94 11.75
CA LYS A 149 3.84 -13.16 10.97
C LYS A 149 2.39 -13.66 11.14
N PRO A 150 1.79 -13.72 12.35
CA PRO A 150 0.39 -14.12 12.50
C PRO A 150 -0.57 -13.17 11.78
N CYS A 151 -0.27 -11.87 11.76
CA CYS A 151 -1.10 -10.86 11.09
C CYS A 151 -1.11 -11.02 9.57
N MET A 152 -0.07 -11.61 8.98
CA MET A 152 -0.02 -11.87 7.53
C MET A 152 -0.63 -13.23 7.16
N LEU A 153 -0.40 -14.25 7.97
CA LEU A 153 -0.87 -15.61 7.66
C LEU A 153 -2.38 -15.76 7.85
N LEU A 154 -2.95 -15.08 8.86
CA LEU A 154 -4.36 -15.22 9.22
C LEU A 154 -5.32 -14.76 8.09
N PRO A 155 -5.10 -13.63 7.39
CA PRO A 155 -5.86 -13.29 6.18
C PRO A 155 -5.79 -14.35 5.07
N ILE A 156 -4.63 -14.96 4.83
CA ILE A 156 -4.46 -15.99 3.80
C ILE A 156 -5.27 -17.25 4.16
N VAL A 157 -5.33 -17.62 5.44
CA VAL A 157 -6.19 -18.72 5.91
C VAL A 157 -7.67 -18.39 5.68
N GLY A 158 -8.11 -17.17 5.96
CA GLY A 158 -9.50 -16.77 5.71
C GLY A 158 -9.89 -16.84 4.24
N GLU A 159 -9.00 -16.43 3.34
CA GLU A 159 -9.23 -16.49 1.90
C GLU A 159 -9.24 -17.94 1.36
N LEU A 160 -8.39 -18.80 1.94
CA LEU A 160 -8.40 -20.24 1.65
C LEU A 160 -9.72 -20.88 2.09
N LEU A 161 -10.19 -20.57 3.31
CA LEU A 161 -11.48 -21.06 3.81
C LEU A 161 -12.64 -20.56 2.95
N THR A 162 -12.57 -19.32 2.47
CA THR A 162 -13.53 -18.76 1.52
C THR A 162 -13.56 -19.55 0.22
N SER A 163 -12.39 -19.83 -0.37
CA SER A 163 -12.29 -20.61 -1.61
C SER A 163 -12.84 -22.02 -1.45
N ILE A 164 -12.55 -22.68 -0.33
CA ILE A 164 -13.09 -24.00 0.00
C ILE A 164 -14.61 -23.95 0.21
N GLY A 165 -15.12 -22.93 0.90
CA GLY A 165 -16.54 -22.74 1.15
C GLY A 165 -17.33 -22.41 -0.13
N LEU A 166 -16.77 -21.63 -1.05
CA LEU A 166 -17.36 -21.37 -2.36
C LEU A 166 -17.35 -22.62 -3.25
N MET A 167 -16.30 -23.44 -3.15
CA MET A 167 -16.26 -24.75 -3.81
C MET A 167 -17.36 -25.68 -3.26
N PHE A 168 -17.60 -25.67 -1.94
CA PHE A 168 -18.72 -26.38 -1.33
C PHE A 168 -20.08 -25.87 -1.81
N CYS A 169 -20.25 -24.54 -1.94
CA CYS A 169 -21.44 -23.93 -2.52
C CYS A 169 -21.66 -24.30 -3.99
N THR A 170 -20.58 -24.56 -4.72
CA THR A 170 -20.63 -25.01 -6.11
C THR A 170 -20.96 -26.51 -6.20
N TYR A 171 -20.64 -27.30 -5.17
CA TYR A 171 -21.01 -28.71 -5.08
C TYR A 171 -22.49 -28.91 -4.78
N PHE A 172 -22.99 -28.22 -3.76
CA PHE A 172 -24.41 -28.16 -3.46
C PHE A 172 -25.04 -26.97 -4.20
N TYR A 173 -24.97 -27.03 -5.53
CA TYR A 173 -25.34 -25.90 -6.38
C TYR A 173 -26.83 -25.55 -6.25
N TYR A 174 -27.70 -26.57 -6.25
CA TYR A 174 -29.15 -26.40 -6.24
C TYR A 174 -29.75 -26.35 -4.82
N GLU A 175 -29.07 -26.93 -3.83
CA GLU A 175 -29.56 -26.98 -2.46
C GLU A 175 -29.21 -25.72 -1.66
N LEU A 176 -28.09 -25.07 -1.98
CA LEU A 176 -27.64 -23.88 -1.25
C LEU A 176 -27.99 -22.61 -2.01
N PRO A 177 -28.77 -21.71 -1.40
CA PRO A 177 -29.16 -20.46 -2.04
C PRO A 177 -27.98 -19.47 -2.07
N MET A 178 -28.13 -18.41 -2.85
CA MET A 178 -27.11 -17.39 -3.08
C MET A 178 -26.63 -16.72 -1.78
N GLU A 179 -27.50 -16.59 -0.78
CA GLU A 179 -27.22 -15.99 0.53
C GLU A 179 -26.14 -16.76 1.30
N VAL A 180 -26.11 -18.10 1.18
CA VAL A 180 -25.09 -18.92 1.84
C VAL A 180 -23.71 -18.67 1.23
N ALA A 181 -23.64 -18.53 -0.10
CA ALA A 181 -22.41 -18.20 -0.81
C ALA A 181 -21.91 -16.80 -0.40
N GLY A 182 -22.81 -15.81 -0.36
CA GLY A 182 -22.49 -14.46 0.12
C GLY A 182 -22.03 -14.42 1.58
N PHE A 183 -22.61 -15.25 2.44
CA PHE A 183 -22.25 -15.32 3.86
C PHE A 183 -20.86 -15.93 4.06
N ILE A 184 -20.55 -17.03 3.36
CA ILE A 184 -19.22 -17.65 3.37
C ILE A 184 -18.17 -16.69 2.83
N GLU A 185 -18.49 -16.02 1.72
CA GLU A 185 -17.60 -15.03 1.09
C GLU A 185 -17.31 -13.83 2.00
N GLY A 186 -18.31 -13.37 2.76
CA GLY A 186 -18.13 -12.25 3.69
C GLY A 186 -17.48 -12.64 5.02
N LEU A 187 -17.90 -13.76 5.62
CA LEU A 187 -17.57 -14.10 7.01
C LEU A 187 -16.09 -14.42 7.22
N PHE A 188 -15.52 -15.31 6.40
CA PHE A 188 -14.14 -15.76 6.62
C PHE A 188 -13.12 -14.62 6.46
N PRO A 189 -13.17 -13.78 5.40
CA PRO A 189 -12.30 -12.61 5.29
C PRO A 189 -12.60 -11.57 6.37
N ALA A 190 -13.86 -11.44 6.80
CA ALA A 190 -14.24 -10.53 7.88
C ALA A 190 -13.58 -10.90 9.23
N MET A 191 -13.60 -12.19 9.58
CA MET A 191 -13.00 -12.69 10.81
C MET A 191 -11.47 -12.61 10.79
N THR A 192 -10.86 -12.75 9.61
CA THR A 192 -9.41 -12.70 9.46
C THR A 192 -8.85 -11.31 9.13
N GLY A 193 -9.73 -10.34 8.89
CA GLY A 193 -9.40 -8.95 8.58
C GLY A 193 -9.03 -8.67 7.12
N GLY A 194 -9.02 -9.70 6.27
CA GLY A 194 -8.88 -9.59 4.81
C GLY A 194 -7.67 -8.79 4.34
N TRP A 195 -7.87 -8.05 3.24
CA TRP A 195 -6.83 -7.27 2.59
C TRP A 195 -6.22 -6.20 3.50
N PHE A 196 -7.05 -5.56 4.34
CA PHE A 196 -6.60 -4.47 5.21
C PHE A 196 -5.58 -4.95 6.26
N THR A 197 -5.85 -6.08 6.93
CA THR A 197 -4.92 -6.66 7.91
C THR A 197 -3.64 -7.16 7.24
N MET A 198 -3.74 -7.71 6.03
CA MET A 198 -2.58 -8.14 5.24
C MET A 198 -1.65 -6.98 4.92
N PHE A 199 -2.17 -5.87 4.37
CA PHE A 199 -1.36 -4.68 4.05
C PHE A 199 -0.75 -4.05 5.30
N MET A 200 -1.52 -3.95 6.39
CA MET A 200 -1.01 -3.46 7.67
C MET A 200 0.15 -4.32 8.17
N GLY A 201 0.01 -5.64 8.17
CA GLY A 201 1.06 -6.57 8.59
C GLY A 201 2.32 -6.44 7.74
N VAL A 202 2.17 -6.35 6.42
CA VAL A 202 3.27 -6.21 5.45
C VAL A 202 4.01 -4.90 5.61
N PHE A 203 3.31 -3.76 5.63
CA PHE A 203 3.97 -2.46 5.77
C PHE A 203 4.68 -2.33 7.12
N SER A 204 4.09 -2.87 8.18
CA SER A 204 4.70 -2.86 9.52
C SER A 204 5.93 -3.76 9.58
N TYR A 205 5.88 -4.94 8.97
CA TYR A 205 7.03 -5.82 8.87
C TYR A 205 8.18 -5.19 8.09
N ILE A 206 7.91 -4.62 6.92
CA ILE A 206 8.93 -3.94 6.12
C ILE A 206 9.56 -2.82 6.93
N ALA A 207 8.76 -2.04 7.66
CA ALA A 207 9.27 -0.99 8.51
C ALA A 207 10.23 -1.53 9.60
N ASP A 208 9.95 -2.71 10.15
CA ASP A 208 10.78 -3.35 11.18
C ASP A 208 12.07 -3.99 10.62
N VAL A 209 12.05 -4.57 9.40
CA VAL A 209 13.24 -5.19 8.77
C VAL A 209 14.07 -4.26 7.89
N THR A 210 13.69 -2.98 7.76
CA THR A 210 14.43 -1.98 6.96
C THR A 210 15.04 -0.89 7.81
N THR A 211 16.20 -0.40 7.37
CA THR A 211 16.82 0.81 7.91
C THR A 211 16.06 2.05 7.42
N VAL A 212 16.16 3.15 8.18
CA VAL A 212 15.45 4.42 7.89
C VAL A 212 15.68 4.90 6.45
N ASP A 213 16.91 4.76 5.94
CA ASP A 213 17.29 5.22 4.60
C ASP A 213 16.74 4.34 3.47
N THR A 214 16.52 3.05 3.72
CA THR A 214 16.04 2.09 2.69
C THR A 214 14.55 1.78 2.78
N ARG A 215 13.91 2.18 3.88
CA ARG A 215 12.49 1.92 4.17
C ARG A 215 11.56 2.40 3.06
N THR A 216 11.72 3.64 2.63
CA THR A 216 10.87 4.24 1.58
C THR A 216 10.99 3.49 0.26
N LEU A 217 12.21 3.12 -0.14
CA LEU A 217 12.47 2.36 -1.36
C LEU A 217 11.77 0.99 -1.29
N ARG A 218 11.92 0.26 -0.18
CA ARG A 218 11.36 -1.09 -0.04
C ARG A 218 9.84 -1.10 0.06
N ILE A 219 9.24 -0.13 0.75
CA ILE A 219 7.78 0.07 0.74
C ILE A 219 7.30 0.36 -0.69
N GLY A 220 8.03 1.21 -1.44
CA GLY A 220 7.73 1.50 -2.84
C GLY A 220 7.77 0.24 -3.72
N ILE A 221 8.81 -0.59 -3.59
CA ILE A 221 8.93 -1.86 -4.34
C ILE A 221 7.74 -2.77 -4.06
N VAL A 222 7.40 -2.98 -2.78
CA VAL A 222 6.27 -3.83 -2.39
C VAL A 222 4.95 -3.30 -2.96
N ASN A 223 4.73 -1.99 -2.91
CA ASN A 223 3.54 -1.38 -3.49
C ASN A 223 3.45 -1.58 -5.01
N VAL A 224 4.59 -1.54 -5.73
CA VAL A 224 4.64 -1.83 -7.17
C VAL A 224 4.28 -3.28 -7.45
N PHE A 225 4.83 -4.24 -6.69
CA PHE A 225 4.47 -5.66 -6.84
C PHE A 225 2.98 -5.91 -6.55
N CYS A 226 2.43 -5.30 -5.51
CA CYS A 226 0.99 -5.36 -5.22
C CYS A 226 0.16 -4.76 -6.36
N SER A 227 0.57 -3.59 -6.86
CA SER A 227 -0.12 -2.89 -7.95
C SER A 227 -0.06 -3.66 -9.28
N LEU A 228 1.00 -4.42 -9.54
CA LEU A 228 1.11 -5.28 -10.73
C LEU A 228 0.33 -6.59 -10.58
N GLY A 229 0.15 -7.10 -9.35
CA GLY A 229 -0.63 -8.31 -9.10
C GLY A 229 -2.12 -8.16 -9.45
N ILE A 230 -2.69 -6.97 -9.24
CA ILE A 230 -4.11 -6.71 -9.51
C ILE A 230 -4.45 -6.80 -11.01
N PRO A 231 -3.77 -6.09 -11.95
CA PRO A 231 -3.98 -6.27 -13.38
C PRO A 231 -3.78 -7.71 -13.85
N VAL A 232 -2.79 -8.43 -13.33
CA VAL A 232 -2.56 -9.83 -13.69
C VAL A 232 -3.73 -10.70 -13.27
N GLY A 233 -4.24 -10.53 -12.05
CA GLY A 233 -5.44 -11.21 -11.58
C GLY A 233 -6.67 -10.86 -12.43
N LEU A 234 -6.88 -9.57 -12.72
CA LEU A 234 -7.99 -9.12 -13.55
C LEU A 234 -7.91 -9.70 -14.96
N ALA A 235 -6.75 -9.68 -15.62
CA ALA A 235 -6.57 -10.22 -16.97
C ALA A 235 -6.82 -11.73 -17.05
N LEU A 236 -6.44 -12.47 -16.00
CA LEU A 236 -6.66 -13.91 -15.91
C LEU A 236 -8.12 -14.27 -15.55
N SER A 237 -8.82 -13.40 -14.82
CA SER A 237 -10.15 -13.68 -14.26
C SER A 237 -11.19 -14.16 -15.27
N GLY A 238 -11.43 -13.40 -16.35
CA GLY A 238 -12.43 -13.75 -17.35
C GLY A 238 -12.05 -14.97 -18.18
N VAL A 239 -10.77 -15.11 -18.54
CA VAL A 239 -10.28 -16.23 -19.35
C VAL A 239 -10.33 -17.54 -18.57
N LEU A 240 -9.92 -17.54 -17.31
CA LEU A 240 -10.01 -18.71 -16.44
C LEU A 240 -11.47 -19.09 -16.24
N TYR A 241 -12.34 -18.14 -15.91
CA TYR A 241 -13.77 -18.42 -15.74
C TYR A 241 -14.37 -19.11 -16.96
N LYS A 242 -14.15 -18.57 -18.17
CA LYS A 242 -14.74 -19.10 -19.41
C LYS A 242 -14.15 -20.48 -19.83
N LYS A 243 -12.92 -20.81 -19.44
CA LYS A 243 -12.26 -22.08 -19.85
C LYS A 243 -12.38 -23.23 -18.86
N ILE A 244 -12.27 -22.94 -17.55
CA ILE A 244 -12.16 -23.98 -16.51
C ILE A 244 -13.33 -23.95 -15.51
N GLY A 245 -14.26 -23.01 -15.66
CA GLY A 245 -15.45 -22.88 -14.83
C GLY A 245 -15.14 -22.56 -13.36
N PHE A 246 -16.19 -22.57 -12.52
CA PHE A 246 -16.10 -22.21 -11.10
C PHE A 246 -15.11 -23.08 -10.31
N TYR A 247 -15.18 -24.41 -10.46
CA TYR A 247 -14.30 -25.35 -9.76
C TYR A 247 -12.82 -25.17 -10.10
N GLY A 248 -12.52 -24.96 -11.38
CA GLY A 248 -11.16 -24.71 -11.83
C GLY A 248 -10.59 -23.44 -11.20
N VAL A 249 -11.37 -22.36 -11.18
CA VAL A 249 -10.95 -21.08 -10.60
C VAL A 249 -10.69 -21.20 -9.09
N PHE A 250 -11.61 -21.79 -8.33
CA PHE A 250 -11.46 -21.90 -6.87
C PHE A 250 -10.37 -22.90 -6.45
N SER A 251 -10.15 -23.97 -7.22
CA SER A 251 -9.06 -24.93 -6.95
C SER A 251 -7.68 -24.32 -7.19
N ILE A 252 -7.48 -23.60 -8.30
CA ILE A 252 -6.22 -22.87 -8.57
C ILE A 252 -5.96 -21.84 -7.48
N SER A 253 -7.00 -21.09 -7.07
CA SER A 253 -6.91 -20.12 -5.98
C SER A 253 -6.43 -20.77 -4.69
N SER A 254 -7.05 -21.89 -4.31
CA SER A 254 -6.71 -22.66 -3.11
C SER A 254 -5.26 -23.13 -3.12
N VAL A 255 -4.76 -23.65 -4.25
CA VAL A 255 -3.35 -24.07 -4.41
C VAL A 255 -2.41 -22.88 -4.23
N MET A 256 -2.73 -21.71 -4.81
CA MET A 256 -1.93 -20.50 -4.63
C MET A 256 -1.90 -20.01 -3.18
N TYR A 257 -3.02 -20.07 -2.46
CA TYR A 257 -3.05 -19.73 -1.03
C TYR A 257 -2.25 -20.72 -0.18
N VAL A 258 -2.29 -22.01 -0.46
CA VAL A 258 -1.46 -23.02 0.23
C VAL A 258 0.03 -22.75 -0.02
N MET A 259 0.41 -22.41 -1.26
CA MET A 259 1.78 -21.98 -1.57
C MET A 259 2.18 -20.70 -0.81
N ALA A 260 1.28 -19.73 -0.71
CA ALA A 260 1.50 -18.50 0.04
C ALA A 260 1.69 -18.77 1.55
N LEU A 261 0.86 -19.65 2.14
CA LEU A 261 1.00 -20.08 3.54
C LEU A 261 2.32 -20.80 3.79
N TYR A 262 2.69 -21.73 2.90
CA TYR A 262 3.95 -22.46 3.01
C TYR A 262 5.16 -21.53 2.93
N TYR A 263 5.15 -20.60 1.97
CA TYR A 263 6.21 -19.61 1.82
C TYR A 263 6.26 -18.66 3.03
N GLY A 264 5.12 -18.11 3.45
CA GLY A 264 5.01 -17.22 4.61
C GLY A 264 5.43 -17.90 5.91
N TYR A 265 5.16 -19.20 6.07
CA TYR A 265 5.56 -19.95 7.25
C TYR A 265 7.07 -20.23 7.29
N THR A 266 7.67 -20.60 6.16
CA THR A 266 9.08 -21.05 6.10
C THR A 266 10.09 -19.93 5.90
N LYS A 267 9.74 -18.89 5.12
CA LYS A 267 10.69 -17.83 4.71
C LYS A 267 10.56 -16.53 5.49
N ILE A 268 9.39 -16.21 6.02
CA ILE A 268 9.21 -14.98 6.81
C ILE A 268 9.66 -15.24 8.25
N GLN A 269 10.79 -14.64 8.59
CA GLN A 269 11.34 -14.64 9.94
C GLN A 269 10.76 -13.47 10.73
N GLU A 270 10.31 -13.72 11.95
CA GLU A 270 9.81 -12.68 12.85
C GLU A 270 10.96 -11.77 13.31
N PRO A 271 10.84 -10.43 13.20
CA PRO A 271 11.83 -9.53 13.74
C PRO A 271 11.80 -9.63 15.27
N LYS A 272 12.95 -9.87 15.90
CA LYS A 272 13.07 -9.91 17.36
C LYS A 272 12.95 -8.49 17.91
N LYS A 273 11.85 -8.16 18.59
CA LYS A 273 11.77 -6.97 19.45
C LYS A 273 12.39 -7.27 20.82
N VAL A 274 13.18 -6.34 21.32
CA VAL A 274 13.84 -6.43 22.65
C VAL A 274 12.84 -6.08 23.77
N ASP A 275 11.85 -5.22 23.50
CA ASP A 275 10.85 -4.75 24.47
C ASP A 275 9.48 -5.39 24.20
N VAL A 276 9.32 -6.68 24.53
CA VAL A 276 8.02 -7.35 24.47
C VAL A 276 7.30 -7.17 25.81
N PRO A 277 6.03 -6.71 25.83
CA PRO A 277 5.30 -6.55 27.09
C PRO A 277 5.11 -7.91 27.79
N VAL A 278 5.39 -7.94 29.09
CA VAL A 278 5.15 -9.12 29.93
C VAL A 278 3.66 -9.15 30.31
N LEU A 279 2.92 -10.18 29.88
CA LEU A 279 1.53 -10.38 30.30
C LEU A 279 1.49 -10.67 31.81
N GLN A 280 0.59 -10.00 32.54
CA GLN A 280 0.22 -10.43 33.88
C GLN A 280 -0.55 -11.76 33.79
N GLU A 281 -0.20 -12.72 34.65
CA GLU A 281 -0.80 -14.05 34.66
C GLU A 281 -2.29 -14.01 35.05
N GLY A 282 -3.14 -14.61 34.22
CA GLY A 282 -4.57 -14.79 34.45
C GLY A 282 -5.26 -15.52 33.31
N PRO A 283 -6.41 -16.19 33.53
CA PRO A 283 -7.17 -16.81 32.45
C PRO A 283 -7.65 -15.72 31.47
N CYS A 284 -7.48 -15.96 30.17
CA CYS A 284 -7.78 -15.00 29.11
C CYS A 284 -7.01 -13.66 29.18
N ALA A 285 -5.84 -13.60 29.85
CA ALA A 285 -5.00 -12.38 29.88
C ALA A 285 -4.66 -11.86 28.48
N PHE A 286 -4.44 -12.76 27.51
CA PHE A 286 -4.22 -12.42 26.11
C PHE A 286 -5.42 -11.71 25.46
N LEU A 287 -6.64 -12.21 25.65
CA LEU A 287 -7.85 -11.60 25.08
C LEU A 287 -8.17 -10.26 25.75
N ARG A 288 -7.94 -10.15 27.05
CA ARG A 288 -8.14 -8.91 27.81
C ARG A 288 -7.14 -7.82 27.40
N ASP A 289 -5.88 -8.19 27.14
CA ASP A 289 -4.87 -7.27 26.61
C ASP A 289 -5.11 -6.94 25.12
N PHE A 290 -5.56 -7.91 24.32
CA PHE A 290 -5.89 -7.72 22.92
C PHE A 290 -7.06 -6.74 22.72
N PHE A 291 -8.11 -6.84 23.54
CA PHE A 291 -9.30 -5.97 23.50
C PHE A 291 -9.21 -4.73 24.42
N ASP A 292 -8.01 -4.34 24.88
CA ASP A 292 -7.90 -3.15 25.75
C ASP A 292 -8.06 -1.84 24.96
N VAL A 293 -9.24 -1.23 25.13
CA VAL A 293 -9.67 0.03 24.52
C VAL A 293 -8.81 1.24 24.90
N ARG A 294 -8.00 1.17 25.97
CA ARG A 294 -7.10 2.27 26.37
C ARG A 294 -6.07 2.59 25.30
N HIS A 295 -5.60 1.57 24.57
CA HIS A 295 -4.64 1.74 23.49
C HIS A 295 -5.25 2.42 22.27
N LEU A 296 -6.53 2.15 22.00
CA LEU A 296 -7.30 2.82 20.98
C LEU A 296 -7.43 4.32 21.27
N PHE A 297 -7.74 4.65 22.53
CA PHE A 297 -7.88 6.03 22.98
C PHE A 297 -6.58 6.82 22.82
N ASN A 298 -5.41 6.19 23.00
CA ASN A 298 -4.13 6.84 22.76
C ASN A 298 -3.87 7.16 21.27
N THR A 299 -4.32 6.30 20.35
CA THR A 299 -4.26 6.56 18.89
C THR A 299 -5.18 7.72 18.51
N PHE A 300 -6.43 7.71 18.99
CA PHE A 300 -7.35 8.83 18.79
C PHE A 300 -6.84 10.13 19.43
N ARG A 301 -6.22 10.05 20.62
CA ARG A 301 -5.63 11.23 21.28
C ARG A 301 -4.52 11.87 20.45
N VAL A 302 -3.74 11.09 19.71
CA VAL A 302 -2.71 11.61 18.79
C VAL A 302 -3.35 12.28 17.57
N ALA A 303 -4.42 11.71 17.03
CA ALA A 303 -5.18 12.32 15.92
C ALA A 303 -5.85 13.65 16.31
N PHE A 304 -6.39 13.73 17.52
CA PHE A 304 -7.10 14.91 18.04
C PHE A 304 -6.21 15.85 18.86
N LYS A 305 -4.89 15.64 18.87
CA LYS A 305 -3.95 16.48 19.61
C LYS A 305 -3.96 17.89 19.05
N SER A 306 -4.31 18.87 19.89
CA SER A 306 -4.11 20.28 19.58
C SER A 306 -2.61 20.56 19.51
N GLY A 307 -2.17 21.21 18.43
CA GLY A 307 -0.76 21.56 18.20
C GLY A 307 -0.65 22.90 17.48
N PRO A 308 0.56 23.49 17.44
CA PRO A 308 0.80 24.74 16.73
C PRO A 308 0.42 24.65 15.25
N ASN A 309 0.01 25.77 14.65
CA ASN A 309 -0.40 25.88 13.25
C ASN A 309 -1.63 25.04 12.83
N ASN A 310 -2.68 25.04 13.66
CA ASN A 310 -3.97 24.38 13.37
C ASN A 310 -3.84 22.90 12.97
N ARG A 311 -2.86 22.19 13.55
CA ARG A 311 -2.56 20.79 13.23
C ARG A 311 -3.78 19.88 13.31
N LYS A 312 -4.61 20.02 14.35
CA LYS A 312 -5.86 19.25 14.53
C LYS A 312 -6.80 19.39 13.33
N MET A 313 -7.00 20.61 12.84
CA MET A 313 -7.85 20.89 11.68
C MET A 313 -7.26 20.29 10.40
N LYS A 314 -5.94 20.41 10.20
CA LYS A 314 -5.23 19.81 9.06
C LYS A 314 -5.38 18.28 9.06
N VAL A 315 -5.21 17.60 10.21
CA VAL A 315 -5.38 16.14 10.31
C VAL A 315 -6.83 15.72 10.01
N MET A 316 -7.82 16.43 10.58
CA MET A 316 -9.24 16.13 10.34
C MET A 316 -9.66 16.31 8.88
N LEU A 317 -9.22 17.40 8.26
CA LEU A 317 -9.48 17.64 6.84
C LEU A 317 -8.81 16.58 5.96
N LEU A 318 -7.60 16.15 6.32
CA LEU A 318 -6.91 15.10 5.59
C LEU A 318 -7.64 13.74 5.69
N MET A 319 -8.20 13.40 6.85
CA MET A 319 -9.06 12.21 6.98
C MET A 319 -10.32 12.32 6.12
N LEU A 320 -10.95 13.48 6.08
CA LEU A 320 -12.11 13.71 5.23
C LEU A 320 -11.76 13.52 3.75
N VAL A 321 -10.60 13.99 3.29
CA VAL A 321 -10.14 13.79 1.91
C VAL A 321 -9.92 12.29 1.62
N VAL A 322 -9.32 11.54 2.55
CA VAL A 322 -9.16 10.08 2.40
C VAL A 322 -10.52 9.42 2.17
N MET A 323 -11.52 9.78 2.97
CA MET A 323 -12.87 9.22 2.86
C MET A 323 -13.55 9.59 1.54
N VAL A 324 -13.37 10.83 1.09
CA VAL A 324 -13.98 11.37 -0.13
C VAL A 324 -13.30 10.87 -1.41
N VAL A 325 -12.00 10.60 -1.40
CA VAL A 325 -11.28 10.11 -2.58
C VAL A 325 -11.40 8.59 -2.73
N ILE A 326 -11.28 7.83 -1.64
CA ILE A 326 -11.27 6.36 -1.67
C ILE A 326 -12.70 5.78 -1.70
N GLY A 327 -13.65 6.48 -1.07
CA GLY A 327 -15.05 6.07 -1.05
C GLY A 327 -15.65 5.81 -2.43
N PRO A 328 -15.64 6.81 -3.35
CA PRO A 328 -16.16 6.65 -4.70
C PRO A 328 -15.51 5.49 -5.47
N MET A 329 -14.20 5.26 -5.31
CA MET A 329 -13.53 4.13 -5.95
C MET A 329 -14.13 2.77 -5.53
N HIS A 330 -14.41 2.57 -4.25
CA HIS A 330 -15.05 1.33 -3.78
C HIS A 330 -16.50 1.21 -4.23
N GLY A 331 -17.26 2.31 -4.20
CA GLY A 331 -18.65 2.32 -4.69
C GLY A 331 -18.75 2.00 -6.18
N GLU A 332 -17.87 2.59 -7.01
CA GLU A 332 -17.81 2.34 -8.44
C GLU A 332 -17.43 0.88 -8.74
N MET A 333 -16.41 0.31 -8.07
CA MET A 333 -16.03 -1.09 -8.30
C MET A 333 -17.17 -2.08 -8.01
N ASN A 334 -18.04 -1.78 -7.04
CA ASN A 334 -19.16 -2.64 -6.67
C ASN A 334 -20.24 -2.72 -7.77
N VAL A 335 -20.45 -1.62 -8.52
CA VAL A 335 -21.55 -1.48 -9.49
C VAL A 335 -21.07 -1.51 -10.94
N ALA A 336 -19.80 -1.17 -11.22
CA ALA A 336 -19.28 -1.03 -12.58
C ALA A 336 -19.44 -2.30 -13.43
N TYR A 337 -19.29 -3.49 -12.82
CA TYR A 337 -19.52 -4.75 -13.53
C TYR A 337 -20.99 -4.89 -13.98
N LEU A 338 -21.94 -4.70 -13.06
CA LEU A 338 -23.39 -4.74 -13.35
C LEU A 338 -23.78 -3.70 -14.41
N PHE A 339 -23.24 -2.48 -14.32
CA PHE A 339 -23.50 -1.43 -15.30
C PHE A 339 -22.99 -1.78 -16.70
N THR A 340 -21.74 -2.24 -16.83
CA THR A 340 -21.18 -2.61 -18.15
C THR A 340 -21.89 -3.82 -18.74
N ARG A 341 -22.36 -4.72 -17.87
CA ARG A 341 -23.24 -5.85 -18.23
C ARG A 341 -24.52 -5.36 -18.90
N TYR A 342 -25.26 -4.48 -18.22
CA TYR A 342 -26.54 -3.97 -18.69
C TYR A 342 -26.43 -3.03 -19.91
N ARG A 343 -25.46 -2.11 -19.90
CA ARG A 343 -25.39 -1.00 -20.86
C ARG A 343 -24.73 -1.38 -22.19
N PHE A 344 -23.69 -2.23 -22.15
CA PHE A 344 -22.87 -2.59 -23.30
C PHE A 344 -22.97 -4.07 -23.68
N ASN A 345 -23.74 -4.87 -22.92
CA ASN A 345 -23.80 -6.32 -23.05
C ASN A 345 -22.41 -6.99 -23.01
N TRP A 346 -21.51 -6.48 -22.17
CA TRP A 346 -20.15 -7.00 -22.05
C TRP A 346 -20.12 -8.35 -21.34
N ASP A 347 -19.34 -9.28 -21.89
CA ASP A 347 -18.96 -10.54 -21.25
C ASP A 347 -17.98 -10.31 -20.09
N GLU A 348 -17.74 -11.35 -19.29
CA GLU A 348 -16.76 -11.34 -18.20
C GLU A 348 -15.34 -11.02 -18.70
N VAL A 349 -15.02 -11.47 -19.93
CA VAL A 349 -13.73 -11.25 -20.56
C VAL A 349 -13.55 -9.78 -20.97
N ASP A 350 -14.58 -9.16 -21.54
CA ASP A 350 -14.51 -7.75 -21.97
C ASP A 350 -14.33 -6.81 -20.78
N PHE A 351 -15.08 -7.06 -19.70
CA PHE A 351 -14.93 -6.31 -18.46
C PHE A 351 -13.55 -6.50 -17.82
N SER A 352 -13.03 -7.73 -17.84
CA SER A 352 -11.68 -8.07 -17.37
C SER A 352 -10.60 -7.31 -18.16
N ILE A 353 -10.70 -7.26 -19.49
CA ILE A 353 -9.76 -6.54 -20.37
C ILE A 353 -9.85 -5.03 -20.09
N PHE A 354 -11.06 -4.46 -20.02
CA PHE A 354 -11.24 -3.06 -19.68
C PHE A 354 -10.66 -2.72 -18.30
N SER A 355 -10.94 -3.53 -17.28
CA SER A 355 -10.47 -3.27 -15.91
C SER A 355 -8.94 -3.35 -15.84
N THR A 356 -8.34 -4.30 -16.57
CA THR A 356 -6.88 -4.41 -16.71
C THR A 356 -6.30 -3.17 -17.39
N TYR A 357 -6.91 -2.72 -18.50
CA TYR A 357 -6.51 -1.51 -19.21
C TYR A 357 -6.59 -0.27 -18.32
N SER A 358 -7.69 -0.10 -17.59
CA SER A 358 -7.90 1.03 -16.68
C SER A 358 -6.86 1.04 -15.55
N MET A 359 -6.59 -0.11 -14.93
CA MET A 359 -5.59 -0.21 -13.87
C MET A 359 -4.17 0.06 -14.38
N LEU A 360 -3.78 -0.47 -15.55
CA LEU A 360 -2.47 -0.19 -16.15
C LEU A 360 -2.31 1.28 -16.52
N THR A 361 -3.35 1.90 -17.08
CA THR A 361 -3.36 3.32 -17.42
C THR A 361 -3.18 4.17 -16.17
N ASN A 362 -3.93 3.88 -15.10
CA ASN A 362 -3.78 4.55 -13.80
C ASN A 362 -2.38 4.37 -13.19
N LEU A 363 -1.79 3.17 -13.30
CA LEU A 363 -0.44 2.89 -12.79
C LEU A 363 0.64 3.70 -13.54
N ILE A 364 0.56 3.72 -14.87
CA ILE A 364 1.47 4.51 -15.72
C ILE A 364 1.29 5.99 -15.41
N GLY A 365 0.05 6.47 -15.35
CA GLY A 365 -0.29 7.84 -15.05
C GLY A 365 0.23 8.32 -13.71
N THR A 366 0.06 7.50 -12.68
CA THR A 366 0.56 7.78 -11.33
C THR A 366 2.08 7.84 -11.32
N SER A 367 2.74 6.89 -11.99
CA SER A 367 4.21 6.85 -12.08
C SER A 367 4.78 8.08 -12.79
N VAL A 368 4.18 8.46 -13.92
CA VAL A 368 4.56 9.67 -14.69
C VAL A 368 4.30 10.93 -13.88
N SER A 369 3.13 11.04 -13.24
CA SER A 369 2.77 12.20 -12.43
C SER A 369 3.73 12.42 -11.26
N VAL A 370 4.06 11.37 -10.51
CA VAL A 370 5.04 11.48 -9.41
C VAL A 370 6.43 11.82 -9.95
N GLY A 371 6.88 11.16 -11.02
CA GLY A 371 8.20 11.43 -11.61
C GLY A 371 8.34 12.86 -12.15
N VAL A 372 7.33 13.36 -12.87
CA VAL A 372 7.37 14.66 -13.52
C VAL A 372 6.98 15.78 -12.57
N PHE A 373 5.80 15.71 -11.94
CA PHE A 373 5.31 16.83 -11.13
C PHE A 373 6.03 16.95 -9.79
N SER A 374 6.38 15.83 -9.14
CA SER A 374 7.07 15.88 -7.85
C SER A 374 8.59 16.06 -8.02
N HIS A 375 9.25 15.23 -8.83
CA HIS A 375 10.71 15.24 -8.89
C HIS A 375 11.28 16.27 -9.88
N LEU A 376 10.67 16.42 -11.06
CA LEU A 376 11.18 17.37 -12.09
C LEU A 376 10.72 18.80 -11.82
N LEU A 377 9.43 18.99 -11.51
CA LEU A 377 8.83 20.32 -11.36
C LEU A 377 8.76 20.81 -9.90
N LYS A 378 9.04 19.94 -8.91
CA LYS A 378 8.99 20.26 -7.46
C LYS A 378 7.70 20.96 -7.05
N ILE A 379 6.58 20.54 -7.62
CA ILE A 379 5.27 21.10 -7.36
C ILE A 379 4.80 20.65 -5.97
N ASP A 380 4.02 21.51 -5.33
CA ASP A 380 3.39 21.23 -4.04
C ASP A 380 2.45 20.01 -4.10
N ASP A 381 2.53 19.13 -3.11
CA ASP A 381 1.70 17.92 -3.02
C ASP A 381 0.19 18.25 -3.06
N ALA A 382 -0.22 19.41 -2.54
CA ALA A 382 -1.61 19.85 -2.57
C ALA A 382 -2.10 20.13 -4.01
N ILE A 383 -1.24 20.68 -4.88
CA ILE A 383 -1.58 20.92 -6.28
C ILE A 383 -1.74 19.60 -7.03
N ILE A 384 -0.88 18.61 -6.75
CA ILE A 384 -1.00 17.27 -7.34
C ILE A 384 -2.36 16.64 -6.96
N GLY A 385 -2.77 16.78 -5.69
CA GLY A 385 -4.09 16.36 -5.22
C GLY A 385 -5.25 17.05 -5.93
N ILE A 386 -5.14 18.35 -6.24
CA ILE A 386 -6.16 19.10 -7.01
C ILE A 386 -6.28 18.52 -8.42
N TYR A 387 -5.17 18.38 -9.16
CA TYR A 387 -5.20 17.86 -10.53
C TYR A 387 -5.76 16.44 -10.59
N SER A 388 -5.40 15.60 -9.62
CA SER A 388 -5.92 14.25 -9.50
C SER A 388 -7.43 14.23 -9.25
N SER A 389 -7.93 15.04 -8.31
CA SER A 389 -9.36 15.13 -8.01
C SER A 389 -10.15 15.71 -9.20
N MET A 390 -9.58 16.68 -9.92
CA MET A 390 -10.16 17.22 -11.17
C MET A 390 -10.25 16.16 -12.27
N SER A 391 -9.19 15.36 -12.45
CA SER A 391 -9.15 14.25 -13.40
C SER A 391 -10.23 13.22 -13.07
N LYS A 392 -10.44 12.88 -11.79
CA LYS A 392 -11.52 11.98 -11.37
C LYS A 392 -12.90 12.55 -11.67
N ILE A 393 -13.15 13.82 -11.33
CA ILE A 393 -14.44 14.48 -11.60
C ILE A 393 -14.74 14.50 -13.10
N LEU A 394 -13.76 14.88 -13.92
CA LEU A 394 -13.92 14.90 -15.38
C LEU A 394 -14.20 13.51 -15.93
N SER A 395 -13.48 12.50 -15.43
CA SER A 395 -13.71 11.10 -15.83
C SER A 395 -15.09 10.59 -15.42
N SER A 396 -15.57 10.93 -14.23
CA SER A 396 -16.93 10.61 -13.77
C SER A 396 -18.02 11.13 -14.73
N PHE A 397 -17.85 12.32 -15.30
CA PHE A 397 -18.76 12.83 -16.34
C PHE A 397 -18.66 12.02 -17.65
N VAL A 398 -17.43 11.70 -18.09
CA VAL A 398 -17.21 10.88 -19.31
C VAL A 398 -17.85 9.50 -19.16
N TYR A 399 -17.65 8.84 -18.01
CA TYR A 399 -18.24 7.55 -17.70
C TYR A 399 -19.77 7.62 -17.57
N GLY A 400 -20.30 8.66 -16.92
CA GLY A 400 -21.74 8.84 -16.74
C GLY A 400 -22.51 9.01 -18.05
N PHE A 401 -21.90 9.63 -19.06
CA PHE A 401 -22.50 9.83 -20.39
C PHE A 401 -21.99 8.85 -21.47
N ALA A 402 -21.22 7.83 -21.10
CA ALA A 402 -20.67 6.88 -22.06
C ALA A 402 -21.77 6.06 -22.75
N MET A 403 -22.01 6.34 -24.03
CA MET A 403 -22.99 5.59 -24.85
C MET A 403 -22.39 4.42 -25.61
N THR A 404 -21.06 4.42 -25.79
CA THR A 404 -20.32 3.38 -26.52
C THR A 404 -19.14 2.89 -25.69
N SER A 405 -18.71 1.65 -25.94
CA SER A 405 -17.54 1.05 -25.30
C SER A 405 -16.28 1.92 -25.46
N LEU A 406 -16.06 2.51 -26.63
CA LEU A 406 -14.89 3.38 -26.87
C LEU A 406 -14.87 4.61 -25.95
N VAL A 407 -16.02 5.26 -25.74
CA VAL A 407 -16.11 6.40 -24.82
C VAL A 407 -15.83 5.96 -23.38
N PHE A 408 -16.23 4.73 -23.02
CA PHE A 408 -15.91 4.14 -21.72
C PHE A 408 -14.39 3.90 -21.57
N TYR A 409 -13.71 3.38 -22.60
CA TYR A 409 -12.25 3.27 -22.59
C TYR A 409 -11.53 4.64 -22.49
N LEU A 410 -12.05 5.67 -23.17
CA LEU A 410 -11.52 7.04 -23.04
C LEU A 410 -11.64 7.59 -21.61
N GLY A 411 -12.69 7.22 -20.87
CA GLY A 411 -12.84 7.58 -19.46
C GLY A 411 -11.63 7.17 -18.61
N ALA A 412 -11.02 6.02 -18.89
CA ALA A 412 -9.86 5.54 -18.14
C ALA A 412 -8.60 6.38 -18.41
N ILE A 413 -8.46 6.91 -19.63
CA ILE A 413 -7.39 7.85 -19.99
C ILE A 413 -7.60 9.18 -19.29
N VAL A 414 -8.86 9.66 -19.20
CA VAL A 414 -9.17 10.89 -18.47
C VAL A 414 -8.91 10.71 -16.97
N GLU A 415 -9.08 9.50 -16.43
CA GLU A 415 -8.82 9.15 -15.03
C GLU A 415 -7.33 8.88 -14.71
N ILE A 416 -6.42 9.01 -15.68
CA ILE A 416 -5.00 8.59 -15.56
C ILE A 416 -4.28 9.12 -14.30
N LEU A 417 -4.69 10.25 -13.72
CA LEU A 417 -4.08 10.85 -12.54
C LEU A 417 -4.72 10.45 -11.20
N ASN A 418 -5.76 9.62 -11.17
CA ASN A 418 -6.51 9.35 -9.94
C ASN A 418 -5.63 8.76 -8.81
N GLY A 419 -4.73 7.83 -9.13
CA GLY A 419 -3.83 7.22 -8.14
C GLY A 419 -2.87 8.20 -7.44
N THR A 420 -2.70 9.41 -7.97
CA THR A 420 -1.77 10.41 -7.41
C THR A 420 -2.33 11.14 -6.19
N SER A 421 -3.66 11.22 -6.05
CA SER A 421 -4.31 11.74 -4.83
C SER A 421 -3.91 10.93 -3.60
N PHE A 422 -3.85 9.61 -3.74
CA PHE A 422 -3.48 8.71 -2.63
C PHE A 422 -2.06 9.00 -2.11
N ILE A 423 -1.12 9.20 -3.02
CA ILE A 423 0.27 9.50 -2.71
C ILE A 423 0.39 10.91 -2.09
N ALA A 424 -0.30 11.89 -2.66
CA ALA A 424 -0.31 13.26 -2.15
C ALA A 424 -0.83 13.32 -0.71
N MET A 425 -1.93 12.64 -0.40
CA MET A 425 -2.48 12.57 0.97
C MET A 425 -1.48 11.97 1.96
N ARG A 426 -0.87 10.83 1.62
CA ARG A 426 0.12 10.16 2.48
C ARG A 426 1.38 11.01 2.67
N SER A 427 1.81 11.74 1.63
CA SER A 427 2.93 12.68 1.72
C SER A 427 2.63 13.85 2.66
N ILE A 428 1.48 14.52 2.49
CA ILE A 428 1.03 15.62 3.36
C ILE A 428 0.90 15.15 4.81
N ALA A 429 0.35 13.94 5.02
CA ALA A 429 0.26 13.31 6.34
C ALA A 429 1.64 13.19 7.00
N SER A 430 2.62 12.66 6.27
CA SER A 430 3.97 12.44 6.77
C SER A 430 4.72 13.73 7.13
N LYS A 431 4.39 14.84 6.48
CA LYS A 431 4.94 16.17 6.79
C LYS A 431 4.27 16.84 7.99
N LEU A 432 3.06 16.41 8.35
CA LEU A 432 2.24 17.03 9.40
C LEU A 432 2.48 16.42 10.79
N VAL A 433 2.94 15.16 10.85
CA VAL A 433 3.19 14.44 12.10
C VAL A 433 4.64 13.97 12.20
N SER A 434 5.15 13.84 13.43
CA SER A 434 6.49 13.29 13.65
C SER A 434 6.54 11.81 13.30
N SER A 435 7.74 11.28 13.04
CA SER A 435 7.96 9.87 12.72
C SER A 435 7.36 8.89 13.75
N ASP A 436 7.35 9.28 15.03
CA ASP A 436 6.79 8.47 16.12
C ASP A 436 5.25 8.46 16.16
N GLU A 437 4.62 9.48 15.57
CA GLU A 437 3.16 9.63 15.48
C GLU A 437 2.62 9.17 14.11
N LEU A 438 3.49 8.99 13.11
CA LEU A 438 3.13 8.59 11.74
C LEU A 438 2.49 7.20 11.65
N GLY A 439 2.98 6.24 12.44
CA GLY A 439 2.39 4.89 12.51
C GLY A 439 0.94 4.93 12.96
N LYS A 440 0.65 5.69 14.03
CA LYS A 440 -0.70 5.86 14.59
C LYS A 440 -1.64 6.55 13.60
N LEU A 441 -1.16 7.56 12.88
CA LEU A 441 -1.92 8.24 11.84
C LEU A 441 -2.27 7.31 10.68
N ASN A 442 -1.31 6.48 10.23
CA ASN A 442 -1.52 5.51 9.17
C ASN A 442 -2.52 4.40 9.57
N SER A 443 -2.51 3.95 10.83
CA SER A 443 -3.53 3.04 11.35
C SER A 443 -4.93 3.64 11.31
N LEU A 444 -5.06 4.94 11.61
CA LEU A 444 -6.33 5.64 11.55
C LEU A 444 -6.82 5.87 10.11
N PHE A 445 -5.91 6.11 9.16
CA PHE A 445 -6.25 6.10 7.73
C PHE A 445 -6.73 4.73 7.27
N GLY A 446 -6.04 3.65 7.67
CA GLY A 446 -6.47 2.29 7.36
C GLY A 446 -7.86 1.96 7.95
N ALA A 447 -8.17 2.46 9.14
CA ALA A 447 -9.50 2.32 9.74
C ALA A 447 -10.57 3.11 8.96
N CYS A 448 -10.27 4.34 8.53
CA CYS A 448 -11.18 5.12 7.69
C CYS A 448 -11.40 4.44 6.33
N GLU A 449 -10.33 3.95 5.68
CA GLU A 449 -10.37 3.19 4.44
C GLU A 449 -11.25 1.93 4.57
N ALA A 450 -11.10 1.17 5.66
CA ALA A 450 -11.90 -0.03 5.92
C ALA A 450 -13.40 0.26 6.15
N LEU A 451 -13.74 1.49 6.57
CA LEU A 451 -15.15 1.91 6.73
C LEU A 451 -15.76 2.42 5.40
N MET A 452 -14.97 2.67 4.36
CA MET A 452 -15.48 3.25 3.12
C MET A 452 -16.48 2.34 2.38
N PRO A 453 -16.24 1.03 2.22
CA PRO A 453 -17.21 0.16 1.57
C PRO A 453 -18.55 0.12 2.31
N LEU A 454 -18.56 0.29 3.65
CA LEU A 454 -19.79 0.30 4.46
C LEU A 454 -20.71 1.48 4.11
N LEU A 455 -20.13 2.66 3.81
CA LEU A 455 -20.89 3.85 3.45
C LEU A 455 -21.19 3.88 1.94
N TYR A 456 -20.16 3.66 1.13
CA TYR A 456 -20.24 3.85 -0.32
C TYR A 456 -20.85 2.68 -1.06
N GLY A 457 -20.66 1.44 -0.60
CA GLY A 457 -21.24 0.25 -1.23
C GLY A 457 -22.77 0.32 -1.30
N PRO A 458 -23.49 0.44 -0.17
CA PRO A 458 -24.94 0.56 -0.16
C PRO A 458 -25.45 1.80 -0.88
N MET A 459 -24.79 2.94 -0.71
CA MET A 459 -25.17 4.20 -1.37
C MET A 459 -25.12 4.08 -2.90
N TYR A 460 -24.07 3.46 -3.46
CA TYR A 460 -23.95 3.24 -4.89
C TYR A 460 -24.91 2.18 -5.41
N SER A 461 -25.07 1.06 -4.70
CA SER A 461 -26.04 0.01 -5.08
C SER A 461 -27.48 0.55 -5.07
N ALA A 462 -27.87 1.33 -4.07
CA ALA A 462 -29.20 1.94 -3.99
C ALA A 462 -29.42 2.97 -5.10
N THR A 463 -28.40 3.80 -5.39
CA THR A 463 -28.45 4.75 -6.50
C THR A 463 -28.63 4.01 -7.82
N TYR A 464 -27.82 2.97 -8.08
CA TYR A 464 -27.93 2.17 -9.30
C TYR A 464 -29.29 1.48 -9.44
N ALA A 465 -29.78 0.84 -8.38
CA ALA A 465 -31.08 0.18 -8.39
C ALA A 465 -32.22 1.16 -8.69
N SER A 466 -32.13 2.40 -8.19
CA SER A 466 -33.13 3.44 -8.46
C SER A 466 -32.99 4.08 -9.85
N THR A 467 -31.78 4.15 -10.41
CA THR A 467 -31.52 4.90 -11.65
C THR A 467 -31.34 4.03 -12.89
N ILE A 468 -31.34 2.69 -12.77
CA ILE A 468 -31.11 1.76 -13.88
C ILE A 468 -32.05 2.02 -15.08
N ASN A 469 -33.29 2.43 -14.85
CA ASN A 469 -34.27 2.68 -15.93
C ASN A 469 -34.18 4.08 -16.55
N SER A 470 -33.70 5.08 -15.80
CA SER A 470 -33.67 6.49 -16.27
C SER A 470 -32.29 6.90 -16.78
N MET A 471 -31.25 6.64 -15.98
CA MET A 471 -29.87 6.96 -16.30
C MET A 471 -28.94 5.95 -15.59
N PRO A 472 -28.59 4.82 -16.25
CA PRO A 472 -27.73 3.81 -15.66
C PRO A 472 -26.37 4.34 -15.19
N GLY A 473 -25.85 5.40 -15.84
CA GLY A 473 -24.57 6.04 -15.51
C GLY A 473 -24.60 7.05 -14.35
N ALA A 474 -25.75 7.27 -13.69
CA ALA A 474 -25.89 8.29 -12.65
C ALA A 474 -24.97 8.08 -11.43
N PHE A 475 -24.63 6.83 -11.11
CA PHE A 475 -23.71 6.52 -9.99
C PHE A 475 -22.28 7.03 -10.23
N PHE A 476 -21.83 7.15 -11.48
CA PHE A 476 -20.53 7.78 -11.78
C PHE A 476 -20.56 9.28 -11.50
N ILE A 477 -21.66 9.95 -11.87
CA ILE A 477 -21.86 11.38 -11.57
C ILE A 477 -21.90 11.61 -10.06
N LEU A 478 -22.58 10.73 -9.31
CA LEU A 478 -22.55 10.76 -7.85
C LEU A 478 -21.11 10.72 -7.32
N GLY A 479 -20.24 9.86 -7.87
CA GLY A 479 -18.82 9.82 -7.51
C GLY A 479 -18.05 11.11 -7.79
N GLY A 480 -18.32 11.73 -8.93
CA GLY A 480 -17.76 13.04 -9.28
C GLY A 480 -18.20 14.13 -8.28
N VAL A 481 -19.50 14.22 -7.99
CA VAL A 481 -20.04 15.19 -7.02
C VAL A 481 -19.45 14.97 -5.63
N LEU A 482 -19.36 13.71 -5.20
CA LEU A 482 -18.80 13.37 -3.89
C LEU A 482 -17.32 13.72 -3.79
N THR A 483 -16.58 13.77 -4.90
CA THR A 483 -15.15 14.12 -4.94
C THR A 483 -14.90 15.63 -4.93
N VAL A 484 -15.90 16.48 -5.17
CA VAL A 484 -15.76 17.96 -5.18
C VAL A 484 -15.19 18.54 -3.88
N PRO A 485 -15.61 18.10 -2.67
CA PRO A 485 -15.02 18.58 -1.42
C PRO A 485 -13.50 18.34 -1.32
N ALA A 486 -12.97 17.27 -1.91
CA ALA A 486 -11.53 17.00 -1.89
C ALA A 486 -10.74 18.12 -2.58
N VAL A 487 -11.24 18.65 -3.70
CA VAL A 487 -10.65 19.77 -4.43
C VAL A 487 -10.57 21.01 -3.55
N VAL A 488 -11.67 21.33 -2.85
CA VAL A 488 -11.76 22.50 -1.96
C VAL A 488 -10.76 22.36 -0.82
N ILE A 489 -10.65 21.17 -0.24
CA ILE A 489 -9.73 20.90 0.87
C ILE A 489 -8.28 20.97 0.42
N PHE A 490 -7.92 20.37 -0.73
CA PHE A 490 -6.57 20.50 -1.28
C PHE A 490 -6.24 21.95 -1.66
N GLY A 491 -7.20 22.69 -2.21
CA GLY A 491 -7.07 24.13 -2.45
C GLY A 491 -6.78 24.90 -1.17
N TRP A 492 -7.48 24.56 -0.08
CA TRP A 492 -7.23 25.15 1.23
C TRP A 492 -5.84 24.80 1.78
N PHE A 493 -5.40 23.55 1.65
CA PHE A 493 -4.04 23.14 2.02
C PHE A 493 -2.97 23.92 1.26
N TYR A 494 -3.16 24.13 -0.05
CA TYR A 494 -2.25 24.92 -0.86
C TYR A 494 -2.17 26.39 -0.39
N VAL A 495 -3.32 27.02 -0.13
CA VAL A 495 -3.37 28.39 0.40
C VAL A 495 -2.67 28.47 1.76
N GLN A 496 -2.89 27.51 2.65
CA GLN A 496 -2.26 27.51 3.96
C GLN A 496 -0.76 27.29 3.88
N HIS A 497 -0.28 26.38 3.03
CA HIS A 497 1.16 26.19 2.83
C HIS A 497 1.84 27.48 2.30
N LYS A 498 1.17 28.21 1.40
CA LYS A 498 1.65 29.51 0.90
C LYS A 498 1.64 30.59 1.99
N ARG A 499 0.68 30.57 2.91
CA ARG A 499 0.64 31.50 4.06
C ARG A 499 1.75 31.18 5.06
N ASP A 500 1.98 29.91 5.35
CA ASP A 500 3.05 29.45 6.24
C ASP A 500 4.42 29.84 5.65
N ALA A 501 4.65 29.62 4.36
CA ALA A 501 5.87 30.04 3.67
C ALA A 501 6.09 31.57 3.70
N LYS A 502 5.03 32.36 3.58
CA LYS A 502 5.12 33.82 3.69
C LYS A 502 5.40 34.29 5.12
N ALA A 503 4.84 33.63 6.13
CA ALA A 503 5.11 33.94 7.53
C ALA A 503 6.57 33.66 7.91
N LEU A 504 7.12 32.55 7.41
CA LEU A 504 8.55 32.21 7.57
C LEU A 504 9.48 33.23 6.88
N ASN A 505 9.12 33.72 5.70
CA ASN A 505 9.91 34.74 4.99
C ASN A 505 9.70 36.18 5.52
N GLY A 506 8.71 36.38 6.40
CA GLY A 506 8.33 37.68 6.95
C GLY A 506 9.04 38.06 8.27
N TYR A 507 9.87 37.18 8.84
CA TYR A 507 10.76 37.51 9.96
C TYR A 507 12.09 38.04 9.40
N PRO A 508 12.35 39.37 9.41
CA PRO A 508 13.66 39.88 9.04
C PRO A 508 14.69 39.49 10.10
N ASP A 509 15.88 39.09 9.65
CA ASP A 509 17.14 38.97 10.41
C ASP A 509 17.40 40.22 11.27
N LYS A 510 16.82 40.31 12.47
CA LYS A 510 17.12 41.37 13.45
C LYS A 510 17.95 40.91 14.65
N GLU A 511 18.27 39.62 14.76
CA GLU A 511 19.14 39.12 15.85
C GLU A 511 20.57 38.78 15.42
N ARG A 512 20.95 39.02 14.16
CA ARG A 512 22.34 38.80 13.71
C ARG A 512 23.28 39.99 13.88
N THR A 513 22.85 41.08 14.52
CA THR A 513 23.70 42.28 14.72
C THR A 513 23.53 42.91 16.11
N SER A 514 23.66 42.11 17.15
CA SER A 514 24.13 42.63 18.44
C SER A 514 24.92 41.55 19.16
N GLY A 515 26.24 41.63 19.09
CA GLY A 515 27.11 40.80 19.90
C GLY A 515 26.91 41.13 21.37
N GLN A 516 26.45 40.17 22.15
CA GLN A 516 26.74 40.13 23.59
C GLN A 516 26.82 38.67 24.03
N LYS A 517 27.98 38.32 24.58
CA LYS A 517 28.24 37.05 25.25
C LYS A 517 27.24 36.91 26.39
N ASP A 518 26.50 35.81 26.42
CA ASP A 518 26.15 35.13 27.67
C ASP A 518 25.88 33.64 27.42
N ASN A 519 26.68 32.81 28.08
CA ASN A 519 26.53 31.37 28.19
C ASN A 519 25.46 31.08 29.24
N SER A 520 24.22 30.84 28.81
CA SER A 520 23.22 29.98 29.45
C SER A 520 21.87 30.29 28.79
N LEU A 521 21.07 29.26 28.51
CA LEU A 521 19.80 29.27 27.76
C LEU A 521 19.93 29.07 26.24
N ALA A 522 20.59 27.98 25.84
CA ALA A 522 20.44 27.40 24.51
C ALA A 522 19.75 26.04 24.62
N GLU A 523 18.49 26.02 25.08
CA GLU A 523 17.72 24.76 25.13
C GLU A 523 16.22 24.95 24.90
N THR A 524 15.80 25.88 24.03
CA THR A 524 14.41 25.85 23.54
C THR A 524 14.28 26.68 22.26
N ALA A 525 14.44 26.03 21.09
CA ALA A 525 13.84 26.39 19.78
C ALA A 525 14.73 26.00 18.59
N VAL A 526 14.90 24.71 18.30
CA VAL A 526 15.23 24.26 16.94
C VAL A 526 14.57 22.90 16.71
N PHE A 527 13.37 22.89 16.15
CA PHE A 527 12.87 21.72 15.41
C PHE A 527 11.95 22.20 14.29
N THR A 528 12.55 22.66 13.20
CA THR A 528 11.90 22.70 11.89
C THR A 528 12.97 22.38 10.84
N ILE A 529 12.91 21.16 10.32
CA ILE A 529 13.83 20.67 9.30
C ILE A 529 13.39 21.26 7.95
N THR A 530 14.07 22.31 7.49
CA THR A 530 14.16 22.60 6.05
C THR A 530 15.04 21.55 5.37
N PRO A 531 14.73 21.08 4.14
CA PRO A 531 15.57 20.11 3.46
C PRO A 531 16.92 20.78 3.15
N LYS A 532 17.98 20.30 3.79
CA LYS A 532 19.35 20.59 3.32
C LYS A 532 19.42 20.17 1.85
N GLN A 533 19.91 21.08 1.01
CA GLN A 533 20.35 20.73 -0.33
C GLN A 533 21.33 19.54 -0.22
N VAL A 534 20.90 18.38 -0.68
CA VAL A 534 21.79 17.26 -0.94
C VAL A 534 22.49 17.60 -2.26
N GLN A 535 23.74 18.05 -2.17
CA GLN A 535 24.63 17.97 -3.32
C GLN A 535 24.80 16.49 -3.68
N LEU A 536 24.44 16.17 -4.92
CA LEU A 536 24.56 14.85 -5.50
C LEU A 536 26.05 14.52 -5.68
N GLY A 537 26.62 13.81 -4.72
CA GLY A 537 27.95 13.19 -4.80
C GLY A 537 27.93 11.97 -3.90
N SER A 538 27.77 10.78 -4.48
CA SER A 538 27.49 9.55 -3.73
C SER A 538 28.62 9.17 -2.76
N PRO A 539 28.27 8.62 -1.59
CA PRO A 539 28.97 7.44 -1.09
C PRO A 539 27.94 6.38 -0.69
N VAL A 540 27.17 5.90 -1.65
CA VAL A 540 26.30 4.73 -1.48
C VAL A 540 27.12 3.52 -1.93
N LEU A 541 27.83 2.87 -1.00
CA LEU A 541 28.17 1.42 -0.98
C LEU A 541 29.38 1.01 -0.12
N ASN A 542 30.00 1.89 0.66
CA ASN A 542 31.15 1.49 1.50
C ASN A 542 30.79 0.92 2.89
N GLY A 543 29.51 0.74 3.22
CA GLY A 543 29.09 0.25 4.54
C GLY A 543 28.99 -1.27 4.71
N PHE A 544 29.00 -2.06 3.63
CA PHE A 544 28.61 -3.48 3.68
C PHE A 544 29.75 -4.48 3.45
N ARG A 545 31.02 -4.09 3.62
CA ARG A 545 32.15 -5.01 3.43
C ARG A 545 33.16 -5.14 4.58
N THR A 546 32.89 -4.54 5.74
CA THR A 546 33.81 -4.56 6.89
C THR A 546 33.40 -5.46 8.05
N LEU A 547 32.35 -6.28 7.93
CA LEU A 547 31.96 -7.24 8.97
C LEU A 547 32.30 -8.71 8.68
N GLU A 548 32.96 -9.02 7.55
CA GLU A 548 33.26 -10.40 7.17
C GLU A 548 34.76 -10.71 6.96
N LYS A 549 35.64 -9.84 7.44
CA LYS A 549 37.08 -10.10 7.52
C LYS A 549 37.66 -9.51 8.79
N ASN A 550 37.49 -10.21 9.91
CA ASN A 550 38.47 -10.29 10.99
C ASN A 550 38.07 -11.45 11.92
N ASN A 551 38.42 -12.67 11.48
CA ASN A 551 38.54 -13.82 12.36
C ASN A 551 40.04 -14.15 12.44
N VAL A 552 40.73 -13.55 13.42
CA VAL A 552 41.99 -14.07 13.95
C VAL A 552 41.96 -13.88 15.47
N ALA A 553 42.21 -15.00 16.14
CA ALA A 553 42.14 -15.21 17.58
C ALA A 553 43.07 -14.31 18.39
N PHE A 554 42.61 -13.88 19.56
CA PHE A 554 43.43 -13.81 20.78
C PHE A 554 42.54 -14.11 21.98
N GLY A 555 42.85 -15.19 22.69
CA GLY A 555 42.31 -15.47 24.01
C GLY A 555 43.08 -14.72 25.09
N GLY A 556 42.51 -14.69 26.30
CA GLY A 556 43.27 -14.49 27.53
C GLY A 556 42.87 -13.29 28.39
N VAL A 557 42.07 -13.58 29.42
CA VAL A 557 42.39 -13.31 30.84
C VAL A 557 42.43 -11.85 31.36
N CYS A 558 41.52 -11.63 32.32
CA CYS A 558 41.58 -10.86 33.58
C CYS A 558 41.50 -9.32 33.65
N ASN A 559 40.47 -8.94 34.44
CA ASN A 559 40.50 -8.09 35.65
C ASN A 559 40.76 -6.58 35.52
N GLN A 560 40.27 -5.67 36.38
CA GLN A 560 39.31 -5.61 37.50
C GLN A 560 39.60 -4.26 38.16
N ALA A 561 38.60 -3.39 38.37
CA ALA A 561 38.51 -2.34 39.41
C ALA A 561 37.20 -1.54 39.20
N PHE A 562 36.11 -1.61 40.02
CA PHE A 562 35.91 -1.13 41.41
C PHE A 562 36.23 0.39 41.53
N ILE A 563 35.41 1.35 42.02
CA ILE A 563 34.39 1.49 43.10
C ILE A 563 33.63 2.83 42.85
N SER A 564 32.29 2.86 42.85
CA SER A 564 31.36 3.33 43.91
C SER A 564 31.37 4.82 44.25
N GLU A 565 30.19 5.45 44.20
CA GLU A 565 29.59 6.03 45.40
C GLU A 565 28.06 6.14 45.22
N SER A 566 27.36 5.38 46.05
CA SER A 566 25.95 5.51 46.41
C SER A 566 25.81 6.58 47.48
N ASP A 567 24.71 7.33 47.50
CA ASP A 567 24.03 7.61 48.76
C ASP A 567 22.54 7.90 48.56
N GLU A 568 21.73 7.04 49.19
CA GLU A 568 20.34 7.29 49.56
C GLU A 568 20.28 8.40 50.61
N VAL A 569 19.33 9.33 50.49
CA VAL A 569 18.76 10.01 51.66
C VAL A 569 17.24 10.03 51.56
N LYS A 570 16.62 9.38 52.56
CA LYS A 570 15.19 9.35 52.89
C LYS A 570 14.70 10.68 53.51
N LYS A 571 13.37 10.84 53.51
CA LYS A 571 12.49 11.79 54.25
C LYS A 571 12.38 13.18 53.60
N PHE A 572 11.21 13.77 53.35
CA PHE A 572 9.92 13.78 54.06
C PHE A 572 8.73 13.79 53.09
#